data_AF-A0A2E9QJ64-F1
#
_entry.id   AF-A0A2E9QJ64-F1
#
_cell.length_a   1.000
_cell.length_b   1.000
_cell.length_c   1.000
_cell.angle_alpha   90.00
_cell.angle_beta   90.00
_cell.angle_gamma   90.00
#
_symmetry.space_group_name_H-M   'P 1'
#
loop_
_entity.id
_entity.type
_entity.pdbx_description
1 polymer ?
#
loop_
_entity_poly.entity_id
_entity_poly.type
_entity_poly.pdbx_seq_one_letter_code
_entity_poly.pdbx_strand_id
1 'polypeptide(L)'
;MTAVIKIKRNETSGNAPTTADIAQGEVALNTADKEMYVRDSTDAIVKFANYAEKDLALEFPTGDYGSVATDLSTDAFGQLLDVIYDLQTNIKYRLATEDLGSVA
;
A
#
# COMPACT_ATOMS: atom_id res chain seq x y z
N MET A 1 -11.41 23.30 25.52
CA MET A 1 -11.35 22.13 26.42
C MET A 1 -10.79 20.97 25.61
N THR A 2 -9.66 20.41 26.03
CA THR A 2 -9.01 19.27 25.36
C THR A 2 -9.39 18.00 26.12
N ALA A 3 -9.93 17.00 25.42
CA ALA A 3 -10.16 15.69 26.00
C ALA A 3 -8.84 14.90 25.99
N VAL A 4 -8.44 14.39 27.15
CA VAL A 4 -7.26 13.49 27.25
C VAL A 4 -7.76 12.06 27.09
N ILE A 5 -7.45 11.44 25.95
CA ILE A 5 -7.75 10.04 25.68
C ILE A 5 -6.57 9.19 26.14
N LYS A 6 -6.82 8.26 27.06
CA LYS A 6 -5.84 7.26 27.50
C LYS A 6 -6.17 5.91 26.89
N ILE A 7 -5.18 5.26 26.29
CA ILE A 7 -5.28 3.93 25.71
C ILE A 7 -4.39 2.94 26.46
N LYS A 8 -4.64 1.64 26.29
CA LYS A 8 -3.78 0.60 26.87
C LYS A 8 -2.43 0.60 26.15
N ARG A 9 -1.35 0.39 26.91
CA ARG A 9 0.02 0.52 26.40
C ARG A 9 0.85 -0.71 26.77
N ASN A 10 1.66 -1.17 25.82
CA ASN A 10 2.68 -2.19 26.02
C ASN A 10 4.02 -1.67 25.47
N GLU A 11 5.12 -2.00 26.15
CA GLU A 11 6.50 -1.59 25.79
C GLU A 11 7.41 -2.80 25.49
N THR A 12 6.85 -4.01 25.43
CA THR A 12 7.57 -5.23 25.07
C THR A 12 7.51 -5.42 23.55
N SER A 13 8.66 -5.45 22.87
CA SER A 13 8.75 -5.69 21.43
C SER A 13 8.28 -7.09 21.03
N GLY A 14 7.59 -7.19 19.89
CA GLY A 14 7.00 -8.41 19.36
C GLY A 14 5.77 -8.91 20.11
N ASN A 15 5.33 -8.19 21.15
CA ASN A 15 4.19 -8.58 21.98
C ASN A 15 2.92 -7.83 21.55
N ALA A 16 2.18 -8.43 20.62
CA ALA A 16 0.86 -7.94 20.23
C ALA A 16 -0.17 -8.21 21.36
N PRO A 17 -1.13 -7.30 21.60
CA PRO A 17 -2.18 -7.51 22.58
C PRO A 17 -3.07 -8.69 22.19
N THR A 18 -3.60 -9.38 23.20
CA THR A 18 -4.54 -10.48 23.06
C THR A 18 -5.96 -10.06 23.42
N THR A 19 -6.93 -10.95 23.22
CA THR A 19 -8.33 -10.75 23.63
C THR A 19 -8.52 -10.65 25.16
N ALA A 20 -7.53 -11.06 25.96
CA ALA A 20 -7.54 -10.81 27.40
C ALA A 20 -7.08 -9.38 27.75
N ASP A 21 -6.25 -8.77 26.90
CA ASP A 21 -5.66 -7.46 27.14
C ASP A 21 -6.62 -6.32 26.76
N ILE A 22 -7.41 -6.49 25.68
CA ILE A 22 -8.36 -5.48 25.19
C ILE A 22 -9.76 -6.05 24.92
N ALA A 23 -10.78 -5.28 25.30
CA ALA A 23 -12.18 -5.57 25.02
C ALA A 23 -12.58 -5.08 23.62
N GLN A 24 -13.72 -5.55 23.11
CA GLN A 24 -14.28 -5.12 21.83
C GLN A 24 -14.44 -3.58 21.81
N GLY A 25 -13.94 -2.93 20.75
CA GLY A 25 -13.97 -1.48 20.60
C GLY A 25 -12.88 -0.71 21.38
N GLU A 26 -12.07 -1.38 22.20
CA GLU A 26 -10.91 -0.75 22.84
C GLU A 26 -9.70 -0.71 21.89
N VAL A 27 -8.83 0.28 22.12
CA VAL A 27 -7.58 0.46 21.38
C VAL A 27 -6.38 0.23 22.30
N ALA A 28 -5.37 -0.45 21.78
CA ALA A 28 -4.06 -0.61 22.41
C ALA A 28 -2.94 -0.06 21.52
N LEU A 29 -1.87 0.40 22.16
CA LEU A 29 -0.63 0.83 21.53
C LEU A 29 0.53 -0.01 22.05
N ASN A 30 1.30 -0.59 21.13
CA ASN A 30 2.63 -1.10 21.44
C ASN A 30 3.65 -0.02 21.07
N THR A 31 4.30 0.59 22.06
CA THR A 31 5.27 1.67 21.84
C THR A 31 6.63 1.19 21.39
N ALA A 32 6.99 -0.07 21.67
CA ALA A 32 8.25 -0.66 21.23
C ALA A 32 8.24 -0.90 19.71
N ASP A 33 7.15 -1.48 19.21
CA ASP A 33 7.00 -1.76 17.78
C ASP A 33 6.33 -0.60 17.02
N LYS A 34 5.80 0.40 17.76
CA LYS A 34 5.07 1.57 17.23
C LYS A 34 3.85 1.16 16.39
N GLU A 35 3.08 0.20 16.91
CA GLU A 35 1.90 -0.37 16.26
C GLU A 35 0.64 -0.15 17.10
N MET A 36 -0.51 0.06 16.45
CA MET A 36 -1.81 0.21 17.11
C MET A 36 -2.80 -0.89 16.72
N TYR A 37 -3.58 -1.30 17.71
CA TYR A 37 -4.47 -2.45 17.66
C TYR A 37 -5.86 -2.09 18.16
N VAL A 38 -6.88 -2.70 17.57
CA VAL A 38 -8.28 -2.63 18.03
C VAL A 38 -8.87 -4.02 18.02
N ARG A 39 -9.77 -4.32 18.95
CA ARG A 39 -10.58 -5.54 18.87
C ARG A 39 -11.89 -5.26 18.16
N ASP A 40 -12.11 -5.93 17.05
CA ASP A 40 -13.33 -5.75 16.25
C ASP A 40 -14.53 -6.53 16.81
N SER A 41 -15.67 -6.44 16.12
CA SER A 41 -16.90 -7.13 16.53
C SER A 41 -16.94 -8.63 16.29
N THR A 42 -15.90 -9.18 15.69
CA THR A 42 -15.71 -10.62 15.48
C THR A 42 -14.74 -11.23 16.50
N ASP A 43 -14.39 -10.46 17.53
CA ASP A 43 -13.38 -10.79 18.55
C ASP A 43 -11.95 -10.91 18.01
N ALA A 44 -11.68 -10.44 16.79
CA ALA A 44 -10.35 -10.44 16.22
C ALA A 44 -9.56 -9.21 16.69
N ILE A 45 -8.26 -9.40 16.97
CA ILE A 45 -7.33 -8.30 17.19
C ILE A 45 -6.81 -7.83 15.83
N VAL A 46 -7.20 -6.62 15.45
CA VAL A 46 -6.84 -6.01 14.17
C VAL A 46 -5.76 -4.97 14.37
N LYS A 47 -4.65 -5.13 13.65
CA LYS A 47 -3.61 -4.10 13.52
C LYS A 47 -4.04 -3.10 12.45
N PHE A 48 -4.30 -1.85 12.85
CA PHE A 48 -4.78 -0.80 11.92
C PHE A 48 -3.74 0.29 11.68
N ALA A 49 -2.71 0.38 12.52
CA ALA A 49 -1.55 1.23 12.28
C ALA A 49 -0.28 0.44 12.56
N ASN A 50 0.67 0.50 11.62
CA ASN A 50 1.97 -0.15 11.72
C ASN A 50 3.05 0.86 11.33
N TYR A 51 4.09 0.95 12.14
CA TYR A 51 5.34 1.58 11.74
C TYR A 51 6.23 0.52 11.10
N ALA A 52 6.19 0.44 9.77
CA ALA A 52 7.30 -0.14 9.04
C ALA A 52 8.22 1.00 8.63
N GLU A 53 9.53 0.86 8.86
CA GLU A 53 10.47 1.68 8.10
C GLU A 53 10.19 1.43 6.62
N LYS A 54 10.13 2.50 5.82
CA LYS A 54 10.00 2.37 4.36
C LYS A 54 11.04 1.35 3.92
N ASP A 55 10.60 0.18 3.47
CA ASP A 55 11.51 -0.81 2.93
C ASP A 55 12.17 -0.16 1.71
N LEU A 56 13.45 0.20 1.84
CA LEU A 56 14.20 0.83 0.76
C LEU A 56 14.37 -0.13 -0.42
N ALA A 57 14.17 -1.45 -0.22
CA ALA A 57 14.09 -2.45 -1.28
C ALA A 57 12.70 -2.54 -1.93
N LEU A 58 11.64 -2.02 -1.29
CA LEU A 58 10.40 -1.62 -1.97
C LEU A 58 10.62 -0.24 -2.58
N GLU A 59 11.51 -0.19 -3.58
CA GLU A 59 11.57 0.91 -4.51
C GLU A 59 10.16 1.03 -5.13
N PHE A 60 9.42 2.11 -4.82
CA PHE A 60 8.31 2.52 -5.68
C PHE A 60 8.87 2.48 -7.10
N PRO A 61 8.25 1.82 -8.08
CA PRO A 61 8.89 1.56 -9.35
C PRO A 61 9.31 2.88 -9.99
N THR A 62 10.55 3.30 -9.80
CA THR A 62 11.18 4.40 -10.52
C THR A 62 11.88 3.77 -11.71
N GLY A 63 11.08 3.12 -12.55
CA GLY A 63 11.51 2.64 -13.86
C GLY A 63 11.04 3.62 -14.92
N ASP A 64 11.88 3.84 -15.93
CA ASP A 64 11.44 4.47 -17.17
C ASP A 64 10.27 3.65 -17.75
N TYR A 65 9.06 4.20 -17.68
CA TYR A 65 7.80 3.57 -18.11
C TYR A 65 7.66 3.63 -19.64
N GLY A 66 8.69 3.16 -20.35
CA GLY A 66 8.89 3.11 -21.80
C GLY A 66 7.77 3.71 -22.69
N SER A 67 8.13 4.65 -23.54
CA SER A 67 7.18 5.27 -24.48
C SER A 67 6.67 4.28 -25.53
N VAL A 68 5.34 4.25 -25.74
CA VAL A 68 4.68 3.54 -26.85
C VAL A 68 4.67 4.33 -28.16
N ALA A 69 5.20 5.55 -28.18
CA ALA A 69 5.24 6.34 -29.38
C ALA A 69 6.31 5.76 -30.33
N THR A 70 5.88 5.32 -31.51
CA THR A 70 6.80 4.85 -32.56
C THR A 70 7.67 5.98 -33.12
N ASP A 71 7.24 7.24 -32.93
CA ASP A 71 8.02 8.44 -33.20
C ASP A 71 7.73 9.49 -32.11
N LEU A 72 8.77 9.93 -31.42
CA LEU A 72 8.70 10.96 -30.40
C LEU A 72 8.96 12.34 -31.02
N SER A 73 8.00 13.25 -30.91
CA SER A 73 8.18 14.62 -31.37
C SER A 73 9.09 15.40 -30.41
N THR A 74 10.13 16.04 -30.95
CA THR A 74 11.12 16.81 -30.17
C THR A 74 11.05 18.28 -30.58
N ASP A 75 11.16 19.20 -29.61
CA ASP A 75 11.22 20.63 -29.87
C ASP A 75 12.58 21.08 -30.42
N ALA A 76 12.69 22.37 -30.78
CA ALA A 76 13.91 22.95 -31.34
C ALA A 76 15.09 23.03 -30.35
N PHE A 77 14.87 22.75 -29.07
CA PHE A 77 15.90 22.70 -28.02
C PHE A 77 16.24 21.26 -27.61
N GLY A 78 15.69 20.25 -28.29
CA GLY A 78 15.98 18.84 -28.03
C GLY A 78 15.12 18.22 -26.92
N GLN A 79 14.05 18.88 -26.49
CA GLN A 79 13.13 18.37 -25.45
C GLN A 79 11.96 17.61 -26.08
N LEU A 80 11.56 16.49 -25.49
CA LEU A 80 10.42 15.69 -25.93
C LEU A 80 9.10 16.40 -25.62
N LEU A 81 8.18 16.49 -26.59
CA LEU A 81 6.90 17.21 -26.44
C LEU A 81 5.73 16.30 -26.02
N ASP A 82 5.81 14.99 -26.31
CA ASP A 82 4.78 14.01 -25.94
C ASP A 82 5.36 12.97 -24.97
N VAL A 83 4.84 12.94 -23.74
CA VAL A 83 5.15 11.90 -22.75
C VAL A 83 3.86 11.15 -22.45
N ILE A 84 3.68 9.98 -23.06
CA ILE A 84 2.59 9.05 -22.74
C ILE A 84 3.23 7.79 -22.14
N TYR A 85 2.80 7.46 -20.92
CA TYR A 85 3.31 6.33 -20.13
C TYR A 85 2.61 5.02 -20.52
N ASP A 86 3.35 3.96 -20.82
CA ASP A 86 2.82 2.58 -20.87
C ASP A 86 3.66 1.62 -20.01
N LEU A 87 3.02 0.62 -19.43
CA LEU A 87 3.71 -0.47 -18.76
C LEU A 87 4.24 -1.45 -19.82
N GLN A 88 5.48 -1.25 -20.26
CA GLN A 88 6.21 -2.13 -21.18
C GLN A 88 6.42 -3.58 -20.64
N THR A 89 5.92 -3.91 -19.45
CA THR A 89 5.93 -5.27 -18.89
C THR A 89 4.54 -5.89 -18.90
N ASN A 90 4.44 -7.15 -19.35
CA ASN A 90 3.20 -7.92 -19.44
C ASN A 90 2.27 -7.67 -18.23
N ILE A 91 1.09 -7.11 -18.51
CA ILE A 91 0.03 -6.95 -17.52
C ILE A 91 -0.31 -8.33 -16.96
N LYS A 92 -0.07 -8.54 -15.65
CA LYS A 92 -0.20 -9.83 -14.95
C LYS A 92 -1.60 -10.48 -15.07
N TYR A 93 -2.61 -9.72 -15.50
CA TYR A 93 -4.00 -10.14 -15.59
C TYR A 93 -4.67 -9.85 -16.95
N ARG A 94 -3.90 -9.71 -18.02
CA ARG A 94 -4.48 -9.63 -19.37
C ARG A 94 -5.07 -11.01 -19.74
N LEU A 95 -6.33 -11.04 -20.13
CA LEU A 95 -6.95 -12.26 -20.67
C LEU A 95 -6.14 -12.70 -21.90
N ALA A 96 -5.69 -13.95 -21.91
CA ALA A 96 -4.82 -14.48 -22.96
C ALA A 96 -5.52 -14.63 -24.33
N THR A 97 -6.85 -14.56 -24.33
CA THR A 97 -7.67 -14.66 -25.54
C THR A 97 -8.66 -13.51 -25.54
N GLU A 98 -8.50 -12.58 -26.47
CA GLU A 98 -9.55 -11.63 -26.80
C GLU A 98 -10.59 -12.40 -27.61
N ASP A 99 -11.72 -12.73 -26.99
CA ASP A 99 -12.88 -13.26 -27.69
C ASP A 99 -13.50 -12.13 -28.53
N LEU A 100 -13.20 -12.14 -29.83
CA LEU A 100 -13.74 -11.17 -30.79
C LEU A 100 -15.17 -11.52 -31.25
N GLY A 101 -15.80 -12.53 -30.63
CA GLY A 101 -17.05 -13.09 -31.08
C GLY A 101 -16.84 -14.00 -32.29
N SER A 102 -17.42 -15.20 -32.26
CA SER A 102 -17.50 -16.07 -33.43
C SER A 102 -18.22 -15.33 -34.56
N VAL A 103 -17.50 -15.05 -35.65
CA VAL A 103 -18.14 -14.62 -36.90
C VAL A 103 -18.88 -15.83 -37.46
N ALA A 104 -20.20 -15.77 -37.46
CA ALA A 104 -21.06 -16.74 -38.14
C ALA A 104 -20.94 -16.63 -39.67
#